data_AF-A0A3Q3VXF1-F1
#
_entry.id   AF-A0A3Q3VXF1-F1
#
_cell.length_a   1.000
_cell.length_b   1.000
_cell.length_c   1.000
_cell.angle_alpha   90.00
_cell.angle_beta   90.00
_cell.angle_gamma   90.00
#
_symmetry.space_group_name_H-M   'P 1'
#
loop_
_entity.id
_entity.type
_entity.pdbx_description
1 polymer ?
#
loop_
_entity_poly.entity_id
_entity_poly.type
_entity_poly.pdbx_seq_one_letter_code
_entity_poly.pdbx_strand_id
1 'polypeptide(L)' 'MNVNVFLNIFLDSVFYSQITILVQMMSAAGTGYFFNTKRNRLREKLVLRKHDPFVNKHVLFFEKRKIRSI' A
#
# COMPACT_ATOMS: atom_id res chain seq x y z
N MET A 1 13.87 -20.24 -18.52
CA MET A 1 13.22 -18.95 -18.19
C MET A 1 13.28 -18.08 -19.43
N ASN A 2 12.12 -17.76 -20.01
CA ASN A 2 12.01 -17.13 -21.32
C ASN A 2 12.33 -15.63 -21.20
N VAL A 3 13.21 -15.10 -22.05
CA VAL A 3 13.67 -13.69 -22.03
C VAL A 3 12.48 -12.70 -22.11
N ASN A 4 11.39 -13.14 -22.74
CA ASN A 4 10.12 -12.41 -22.85
C ASN A 4 9.39 -12.21 -21.51
N VAL A 5 9.55 -13.11 -20.53
CA VAL A 5 8.94 -12.97 -19.21
C VAL A 5 9.63 -11.86 -18.42
N PHE A 6 10.96 -11.77 -18.52
CA PHE A 6 11.74 -10.75 -17.84
C PHE A 6 11.49 -9.36 -18.41
N LEU A 7 11.35 -9.27 -19.75
CA LEU A 7 11.06 -8.02 -20.44
C LEU A 7 9.65 -7.49 -20.11
N ASN A 8 8.64 -8.35 -20.01
CA ASN A 8 7.29 -7.96 -19.62
C ASN A 8 7.23 -7.45 -18.17
N ILE A 9 7.87 -8.14 -17.21
CA ILE A 9 7.94 -7.70 -15.81
C ILE A 9 8.61 -6.33 -15.68
N PHE A 10 9.68 -6.10 -16.44
CA PHE A 10 10.41 -4.84 -16.42
C PHE A 10 9.62 -3.70 -17.07
N LEU A 11 8.97 -3.95 -18.21
CA LEU A 11 8.15 -2.96 -18.93
C LEU A 11 6.87 -2.59 -18.18
N ASP A 12 6.21 -3.54 -17.51
CA ASP A 12 5.04 -3.29 -16.65
C ASP A 12 5.37 -2.32 -15.49
N SER A 13 6.62 -2.35 -15.00
CA SER A 13 7.06 -1.46 -13.92
C SER A 13 7.32 -0.02 -14.37
N VAL A 14 7.67 0.18 -15.64
CA VAL A 14 8.12 1.47 -16.19
C VAL A 14 6.99 2.24 -16.89
N PHE A 15 6.04 1.54 -17.53
CA PHE A 15 5.00 2.16 -18.39
C PHE A 15 3.56 1.99 -17.90
N TYR A 16 3.32 1.60 -16.64
CA TYR A 16 1.95 1.63 -16.12
C TYR A 16 1.52 3.07 -15.82
N SER A 17 0.47 3.56 -16.50
CA SER A 17 -0.21 4.82 -16.18
C SER A 17 -0.63 4.79 -14.70
N GLN A 18 0.17 5.46 -13.86
CA GLN A 18 0.11 5.32 -12.41
C GLN A 18 -1.09 6.10 -11.84
N ILE A 19 -2.29 5.58 -12.05
CA ILE A 19 -3.46 6.02 -11.29
C ILE A 19 -3.19 5.63 -9.83
N THR A 20 -2.69 6.60 -9.08
CA THR A 20 -2.41 6.43 -7.66
C THR A 20 -3.68 6.66 -6.89
N ILE A 21 -3.87 5.92 -5.79
CA ILE A 21 -5.00 6.10 -4.91
C ILE A 21 -4.48 6.44 -3.52
N LEU A 22 -5.15 7.38 -2.87
CA LEU A 22 -4.95 7.66 -1.46
C LEU A 22 -5.78 6.68 -0.67
N VAL A 23 -5.14 5.93 0.21
CA VAL A 23 -5.77 4.92 1.05
C VAL A 23 -5.50 5.20 2.51
N GLN A 24 -6.46 4.82 3.36
CA GLN A 24 -6.35 4.91 4.81
C GLN A 24 -5.91 3.56 5.39
N MET A 25 -4.84 3.59 6.16
CA MET A 25 -4.26 2.46 6.86
C MET A 25 -4.71 2.51 8.32
N MET A 26 -5.24 1.41 8.85
CA MET A 26 -5.70 1.30 10.24
C MET A 26 -4.78 0.38 11.06
N SER A 27 -4.49 0.77 12.29
CA SER A 27 -3.70 -0.02 13.23
C SER A 27 -4.40 -1.35 13.56
N ALA A 28 -3.65 -2.46 13.47
CA ALA A 28 -4.12 -3.78 13.87
C ALA A 28 -4.32 -3.92 15.38
N ALA A 29 -3.75 -3.02 16.18
CA ALA A 29 -3.88 -3.05 17.64
C ALA A 29 -5.25 -2.56 18.15
N GLY A 30 -6.14 -2.09 17.26
CA GLY A 30 -7.49 -1.66 17.63
C GLY A 30 -7.57 -0.30 18.33
N THR A 31 -6.48 0.47 18.36
CA THR A 31 -6.38 1.81 19.00
C THR A 31 -7.20 2.89 18.29
N GLY A 32 -7.61 2.64 17.05
CA GLY A 32 -8.23 3.65 16.19
C GLY A 32 -7.23 4.58 15.51
N TYR A 33 -5.92 4.44 15.75
CA TYR A 33 -4.92 5.21 15.03
C TYR A 33 -4.87 4.82 13.54
N PHE A 34 -4.85 5.82 12.67
CA PHE A 34 -4.78 5.64 11.24
C PHE A 34 -3.87 6.68 10.58
N PHE A 35 -3.38 6.35 9.40
CA PHE A 35 -2.67 7.30 8.55
C PHE A 35 -3.00 7.07 7.08
N ASN A 36 -2.72 8.08 6.25
CA ASN A 36 -2.97 8.02 4.83
C ASN A 36 -1.67 7.69 4.08
N THR A 37 -1.77 6.83 3.08
CA THR A 37 -0.65 6.52 2.18
C THR A 37 -1.13 6.47 0.74
N LYS A 38 -0.19 6.66 -0.21
CA LYS A 38 -0.46 6.50 -1.63
C LYS A 38 -0.08 5.09 -2.05
N ARG A 39 -0.90 4.47 -2.90
CA ARG A 39 -0.54 3.21 -3.57
C ARG A 39 -0.99 3.22 -5.02
N ASN A 40 -0.34 2.40 -5.84
CA ASN A 40 -0.79 2.16 -7.21
C ASN A 40 -2.09 1.33 -7.16
N ARG A 41 -3.10 1.73 -7.95
CA ARG A 41 -4.42 1.08 -8.04
C ARG A 41 -4.35 -0.40 -8.40
N LEU A 42 -3.38 -0.83 -9.21
CA LEU A 42 -3.26 -2.24 -9.61
C LEU A 42 -2.58 -3.14 -8.60
N ARG A 43 -1.91 -2.57 -7.59
CA ARG A 43 -1.21 -3.40 -6.60
C ARG A 43 -2.20 -4.01 -5.60
N GLU A 44 -1.74 -5.04 -4.92
CA GLU A 44 -2.45 -5.65 -3.80
C GLU A 44 -2.62 -4.66 -2.63
N LYS A 45 -3.49 -5.02 -1.68
CA LYS A 45 -3.73 -4.21 -0.48
C LYS A 45 -2.46 -4.11 0.35
N LEU A 46 -2.19 -2.92 0.86
CA LEU A 46 -0.98 -2.70 1.66
C LEU A 46 -1.10 -3.32 3.06
N VAL A 47 0.01 -3.90 3.50
CA VAL A 47 0.25 -4.31 4.88
C VAL A 47 1.59 -3.73 5.30
N LEU A 48 1.60 -2.84 6.29
CA LEU A 48 2.80 -2.10 6.69
C LEU A 48 3.04 -2.24 8.19
N ARG A 49 4.30 -2.29 8.61
CA ARG A 49 4.66 -2.23 10.03
C ARG A 49 5.07 -0.80 10.38
N LYS A 50 4.39 -0.17 11.33
CA LYS A 50 4.67 1.22 11.76
C LYS A 50 4.47 1.37 13.27
N HIS A 51 5.08 2.39 13.86
CA HIS A 51 4.84 2.77 15.25
C HIS A 51 3.40 3.26 15.44
N ASP A 52 2.70 2.69 16.41
CA ASP A 52 1.43 3.20 16.93
C ASP A 52 1.70 3.99 18.23
N PRO A 53 1.43 5.31 18.27
CA PRO A 53 1.69 6.14 19.44
C PRO A 53 0.80 5.82 20.65
N PHE A 54 -0.31 5.09 20.48
CA PHE A 54 -1.18 4.74 21.60
C PHE A 54 -0.70 3.48 22.34
N VAL A 55 -0.10 2.53 21.60
CA VAL A 55 0.47 1.30 22.18
C VAL A 55 1.96 1.46 22.48
N ASN A 56 2.60 2.49 21.93
CA ASN A 56 4.04 2.74 21.97
C ASN A 56 4.88 1.56 21.43
N LYS A 57 4.36 0.88 20.40
CA LYS A 57 5.01 -0.28 19.76
C LYS A 57 4.81 -0.25 18.25
N HIS A 58 5.69 -0.95 17.54
CA HIS A 58 5.54 -1.18 16.12
C HIS A 58 4.54 -2.31 15.88
N VAL A 59 3.44 -1.97 15.22
CA VAL A 59 2.33 -2.88 14.93
C VAL A 59 2.08 -2.94 13.43
N LEU A 60 1.32 -3.96 13.01
CA LEU A 60 0.85 -4.07 11.64
C LEU A 60 -0.28 -3.06 11.39
N PHE A 61 -0.30 -2.51 10.19
CA PHE A 61 -1.33 -1.63 9.68
C PHE A 61 -1.89 -2.22 8.41
N PHE A 62 -3.22 -2.26 8.33
CA PHE A 62 -3.95 -2.80 7.21
C PHE A 62 -4.70 -1.71 6.47
N GLU A 63 -4.76 -1.83 5.15
CA GLU A 63 -5.59 -0.94 4.33
C GLU A 63 -7.08 -1.17 4.62
N LYS A 64 -7.74 -0.13 5.15
CA LYS A 64 -9.17 -0.19 5.48
C LYS A 64 -10.06 0.31 4.35
N ARG A 65 -9.74 1.49 3.79
CA ARG A 65 -10.57 2.14 2.78
C ARG A 65 -9.78 3.01 1.82
N LYS A 66 -10.28 3.13 0.59
CA LYS A 66 -9.85 4.13 -0.39
C LYS A 66 -10.50 5.48 -0.05
N ILE A 67 -9.70 6.54 -0.03
CA ILE A 67 -10.18 7.92 0.19
C ILE A 67 -10.53 8.55 -1.17
N ARG A 68 -9.56 8.65 -2.08
CA ARG A 68 -9.76 9.21 -3.42
C ARG A 68 -8.71 8.68 -4.40
N SER A 69 -9.01 8.74 -5.69
CA SER A 69 -8.00 8.64 -6.75
C SER A 69 -7.26 9.97 -6.89
N ILE A 70 -5.98 9.88 -7.23
CA ILE A 70 -5.08 11.00 -7.54
C ILE A 70 -4.64 10.81 -8.99
#